data_AF-A0A382PE45-F1
#
_entry.id   AF-A0A382PE45-F1
#
_cell.length_a   1.000
_cell.length_b   1.000
_cell.length_c   1.000
_cell.angle_alpha   90.00
_cell.angle_beta   90.00
_cell.angle_gamma   90.00
#
_symmetry.space_group_name_H-M   'P 1'
#
loop_
_entity.id
_entity.type
_entity.pdbx_description
1 polymer ?
#
loop_
_entity_poly.entity_id
_entity_poly.type
_entity_poly.pdbx_seq_one_letter_code
_entity_poly.pdbx_strand_id
1 'polypeptide(L)'
;FFMKSLNSQIDTMFNETIYRVEAENSSRIKKFTIRFTKSNQKHSHDHLESLLGSYEKAIREVPRQFLRIEKSARQKYLVPLDEDRRKQLFKIMTSHVEMLVEKMNREYRDIFKNQKRLDEFDSRVKSFLIDGKRRIDEEIRKVSENLGKALDSSSKIKPGELAKIYSLDESTLIDLKAIEPLQFIHEFFEGFQGDHNAKIAFEGLQEGIIICSKFGTQVEIDPTQNKTEAARRFKKRSLVVGTLALKSLIDSIYILTQQLKLPVKKRNDEVIVKTYNRLNESLREYDGVEKVLDNLKAFFQMLSIN
;
A
#
# COMPACT_ATOMS: atom_id res chain seq x y z
N PHE A 1 11.67 0.00 15.91
CA PHE A 1 11.70 -0.60 14.56
C PHE A 1 11.07 0.42 13.63
N PHE A 2 11.56 0.59 12.41
CA PHE A 2 10.96 1.53 11.45
C PHE A 2 9.68 0.91 10.89
N MET A 3 8.54 1.38 11.38
CA MET A 3 7.23 1.25 10.71
C MET A 3 7.36 1.88 9.33
N LYS A 4 6.97 1.15 8.27
CA LYS A 4 7.18 1.64 6.89
C LYS A 4 5.99 2.48 6.51
N SER A 5 6.19 3.80 6.43
CA SER A 5 5.15 4.71 5.92
C SER A 5 4.61 4.20 4.57
N LEU A 6 3.32 4.45 4.33
CA LEU A 6 2.65 4.09 3.08
C LEU A 6 3.47 4.53 1.85
N ASN A 7 4.05 5.73 1.92
CA ASN A 7 4.93 6.28 0.89
C ASN A 7 6.13 5.36 0.60
N SER A 8 6.81 4.85 1.63
CA SER A 8 7.96 3.94 1.46
C SER A 8 7.56 2.61 0.82
N GLN A 9 6.37 2.09 1.16
CA GLN A 9 5.85 0.87 0.55
C GLN A 9 5.56 1.10 -0.95
N ILE A 10 4.93 2.23 -1.29
CA ILE A 10 4.64 2.60 -2.67
C ILE A 10 5.93 2.84 -3.47
N ASP A 11 6.91 3.56 -2.91
CA ASP A 11 8.18 3.85 -3.58
C ASP A 11 8.95 2.56 -3.92
N THR A 12 8.83 1.52 -3.09
CA THR A 12 9.40 0.20 -3.41
C THR A 12 8.75 -0.41 -4.66
N MET A 13 7.43 -0.27 -4.82
CA MET A 13 6.70 -0.75 -5.99
C MET A 13 7.06 0.05 -7.26
N PHE A 14 7.38 1.33 -7.14
CA PHE A 14 7.87 2.14 -8.25
C PHE A 14 9.18 1.61 -8.81
N ASN A 15 10.11 1.18 -7.96
CA ASN A 15 11.38 0.60 -8.38
C ASN A 15 11.17 -0.64 -9.26
N GLU A 16 10.29 -1.56 -8.86
CA GLU A 16 9.96 -2.73 -9.69
C GLU A 16 9.28 -2.33 -11.00
N THR A 17 8.44 -1.30 -10.96
CA THR A 17 7.65 -0.85 -12.09
C THR A 17 8.52 -0.21 -13.17
N ILE A 18 9.50 0.62 -12.79
CA ILE A 18 10.39 1.24 -13.77
C ILE A 18 11.23 0.18 -14.50
N TYR A 19 11.72 -0.86 -13.82
CA TYR A 19 12.43 -1.95 -14.48
C TYR A 19 11.58 -2.65 -15.55
N ARG A 20 10.27 -2.82 -15.31
CA ARG A 20 9.35 -3.39 -16.32
C ARG A 20 9.20 -2.45 -17.51
N VAL A 21 9.00 -1.16 -17.28
CA VAL A 21 8.90 -0.15 -18.35
C VAL A 21 10.15 -0.16 -19.23
N GLU A 22 11.33 -0.23 -18.62
CA GLU A 22 12.61 -0.31 -19.34
C GLU A 22 12.74 -1.61 -20.13
N ALA A 23 12.45 -2.75 -19.52
CA ALA A 23 12.52 -4.05 -20.18
C ALA A 23 11.58 -4.14 -21.38
N GLU A 24 10.35 -3.61 -21.25
CA GLU A 24 9.40 -3.52 -22.35
C GLU A 24 9.89 -2.59 -23.46
N ASN A 25 10.53 -1.48 -23.12
CA ASN A 25 11.16 -0.59 -24.11
C ASN A 25 12.30 -1.30 -24.85
N SER A 26 13.24 -1.92 -24.14
CA SER A 26 14.35 -2.66 -24.73
C SER A 26 13.87 -3.81 -25.63
N SER A 27 12.79 -4.51 -25.23
CA SER A 27 12.18 -5.56 -26.06
C SER A 27 11.61 -5.00 -27.37
N ARG A 28 10.93 -3.84 -27.33
CA ARG A 28 10.42 -3.15 -28.53
C ARG A 28 11.56 -2.68 -29.44
N ILE A 29 12.58 -2.05 -28.88
CA ILE A 29 13.79 -1.63 -29.61
C ILE A 29 14.43 -2.83 -30.30
N LYS A 30 14.66 -3.94 -29.58
CA LYS A 30 15.22 -5.17 -30.15
C LYS A 30 14.40 -5.69 -31.33
N LYS A 31 13.07 -5.70 -31.21
CA LYS A 31 12.16 -6.12 -32.30
C LYS A 31 12.28 -5.22 -33.53
N PHE A 32 12.33 -3.89 -33.33
CA PHE A 32 12.54 -2.95 -34.43
C PHE A 32 13.90 -3.15 -35.09
N THR A 33 14.98 -3.19 -34.31
CA THR A 33 16.34 -3.39 -34.83
C THR A 33 16.45 -4.66 -35.66
N ILE A 34 15.90 -5.79 -35.20
CA ILE A 34 15.90 -7.04 -35.98
C ILE A 34 15.14 -6.87 -37.29
N ARG A 35 13.95 -6.28 -37.26
CA ARG A 35 13.12 -6.06 -38.46
C ARG A 35 13.84 -5.24 -39.52
N PHE A 36 14.35 -4.06 -39.13
CA PHE A 36 15.00 -3.15 -40.06
C PHE A 36 16.38 -3.61 -40.51
N THR A 37 17.08 -4.41 -39.70
CA THR A 37 18.34 -5.05 -40.13
C THR A 37 18.06 -6.10 -41.19
N LYS A 38 17.02 -6.93 -41.04
CA LYS A 38 16.64 -7.95 -42.04
C LYS A 38 16.23 -7.35 -43.38
N SER A 39 15.65 -6.15 -43.39
CA SER A 39 15.28 -5.43 -44.62
C SER A 39 16.40 -4.53 -45.16
N ASN A 40 17.62 -4.58 -44.61
CA ASN A 40 18.74 -3.68 -44.96
C ASN A 40 18.41 -2.18 -44.82
N GLN A 41 17.46 -1.83 -43.95
CA GLN A 41 17.02 -0.46 -43.68
C GLN A 41 17.48 0.02 -42.29
N LYS A 42 18.60 -0.52 -41.79
CA LYS A 42 19.15 -0.10 -40.50
C LYS A 42 19.52 1.38 -40.57
N HIS A 43 19.03 2.13 -39.58
CA HIS A 43 19.17 3.59 -39.49
C HIS A 43 18.48 4.39 -40.61
N SER A 44 17.54 3.77 -41.35
CA SER A 44 16.59 4.55 -42.15
C SER A 44 15.78 5.50 -41.28
N HIS A 45 15.15 6.49 -41.91
CA HIS A 45 14.22 7.39 -41.23
C HIS A 45 13.18 6.63 -40.40
N ASP A 46 12.46 5.68 -41.02
CA ASP A 46 11.43 4.86 -40.36
C ASP A 46 11.96 4.03 -39.18
N HIS A 47 13.20 3.54 -39.28
CA HIS A 47 13.83 2.82 -38.19
C HIS A 47 14.04 3.75 -36.99
N LEU A 48 14.62 4.92 -37.22
CA LEU A 48 14.89 5.89 -36.17
C LEU A 48 13.59 6.43 -35.55
N GLU A 49 12.57 6.71 -36.36
CA GLU A 49 11.24 7.10 -35.84
C GLU A 49 10.62 6.00 -34.97
N SER A 50 10.74 4.74 -35.35
CA SER A 50 10.26 3.61 -34.53
C SER A 50 11.00 3.53 -33.18
N LEU A 51 12.30 3.82 -33.17
CA LEU A 51 13.12 3.82 -31.96
C LEU A 51 12.75 4.99 -31.03
N LEU A 52 12.66 6.22 -31.56
CA LEU A 52 12.25 7.40 -30.78
C LEU A 52 10.82 7.25 -30.26
N GLY A 53 9.90 6.77 -31.09
CA GLY A 53 8.53 6.45 -30.67
C GLY A 53 8.47 5.37 -29.58
N SER A 54 9.47 4.47 -29.54
CA SER A 54 9.57 3.49 -28.46
C SER A 54 9.85 4.16 -27.11
N TYR A 55 10.83 5.06 -27.08
CA TYR A 55 11.17 5.87 -25.90
C TYR A 55 10.03 6.80 -25.49
N GLU A 56 9.37 7.46 -26.44
CA GLU A 56 8.21 8.31 -26.16
C GLU A 56 7.11 7.51 -25.44
N LYS A 57 6.82 6.29 -25.90
CA LYS A 57 5.86 5.41 -25.22
C LYS A 57 6.35 5.03 -23.81
N ALA A 58 7.63 4.76 -23.61
CA ALA A 58 8.17 4.45 -22.28
C ALA A 58 8.01 5.64 -21.32
N ILE A 59 8.35 6.85 -21.77
CA ILE A 59 8.18 8.10 -21.02
C ILE A 59 6.72 8.29 -20.60
N ARG A 60 5.77 8.02 -21.49
CA ARG A 60 4.32 8.13 -21.20
C ARG A 60 3.83 7.09 -20.19
N GLU A 61 4.44 5.90 -20.15
CA GLU A 61 4.05 4.83 -19.22
C GLU A 61 4.54 5.09 -17.79
N VAL A 62 5.62 5.84 -17.58
CA VAL A 62 6.13 6.18 -16.23
C VAL A 62 5.02 6.78 -15.34
N PRO A 63 4.42 7.95 -15.67
CA PRO A 63 3.37 8.52 -14.83
C PRO A 63 2.13 7.64 -14.75
N ARG A 64 1.77 6.97 -15.84
CA ARG A 64 0.58 6.11 -15.88
C ARG A 64 0.66 4.97 -14.86
N GLN A 65 1.77 4.25 -14.83
CA GLN A 65 1.93 3.10 -13.94
C GLN A 65 2.14 3.54 -12.49
N PHE A 66 2.94 4.59 -12.26
CA PHE A 66 3.23 5.08 -10.92
C PHE A 66 1.96 5.61 -10.25
N LEU A 67 1.20 6.46 -10.95
CA LEU A 67 -0.02 7.02 -10.40
C LEU A 67 -1.14 5.98 -10.25
N ARG A 68 -1.14 4.91 -11.05
CA ARG A 68 -2.04 3.76 -10.83
C ARG A 68 -1.76 3.08 -9.48
N ILE A 69 -0.48 2.84 -9.16
CA ILE A 69 -0.07 2.25 -7.89
C ILE A 69 -0.42 3.19 -6.74
N GLU A 70 -0.03 4.47 -6.84
CA GLU A 70 -0.29 5.49 -5.82
C GLU A 70 -1.79 5.59 -5.53
N LYS A 71 -2.62 5.72 -6.58
CA LYS A 71 -4.09 5.78 -6.45
C LYS A 71 -4.63 4.54 -5.76
N SER A 72 -4.25 3.35 -6.20
CA SER A 72 -4.78 2.08 -5.67
C SER A 72 -4.44 1.90 -4.19
N ALA A 73 -3.20 2.21 -3.81
CA ALA A 73 -2.75 2.14 -2.43
C ALA A 73 -3.48 3.17 -1.55
N ARG A 74 -3.56 4.43 -1.99
CA ARG A 74 -4.24 5.49 -1.22
C ARG A 74 -5.73 5.25 -1.04
N GLN A 75 -6.43 4.76 -2.06
CA GLN A 75 -7.84 4.36 -1.94
C GLN A 75 -8.01 3.23 -0.93
N LYS A 76 -7.14 2.22 -0.98
CA LYS A 76 -7.19 1.08 -0.04
C LYS A 76 -7.06 1.54 1.41
N TYR A 77 -6.15 2.45 1.68
CA TYR A 77 -5.87 2.93 3.05
C TYR A 77 -6.65 4.20 3.42
N LEU A 78 -7.54 4.69 2.54
CA LEU A 78 -8.32 5.91 2.72
C LEU A 78 -7.48 7.16 3.04
N VAL A 79 -6.28 7.26 2.45
CA VAL A 79 -5.32 8.36 2.69
C VAL A 79 -5.35 9.32 1.50
N PRO A 80 -5.57 10.64 1.68
CA PRO A 80 -5.55 11.60 0.58
C PRO A 80 -4.13 11.80 0.05
N LEU A 81 -4.00 12.34 -1.17
CA LEU A 81 -2.68 12.69 -1.74
C LEU A 81 -2.30 14.11 -1.31
N ASP A 82 -1.49 14.23 -0.25
CA ASP A 82 -1.05 15.52 0.30
C ASP A 82 -0.07 16.28 -0.61
N GLU A 83 0.14 17.56 -0.32
CA GLU A 83 0.98 18.45 -1.13
C GLU A 83 2.47 18.02 -1.16
N ASP A 84 3.00 17.57 -0.03
CA ASP A 84 4.40 17.17 0.05
C ASP A 84 4.67 15.92 -0.77
N ARG A 85 3.75 14.95 -0.73
CA ARG A 85 3.81 13.77 -1.59
C ARG A 85 3.68 14.15 -3.06
N ARG A 86 2.79 15.08 -3.43
CA ARG A 86 2.66 15.53 -4.85
C ARG A 86 4.00 16.04 -5.38
N LYS A 87 4.71 16.85 -4.61
CA LYS A 87 6.06 17.34 -4.96
C LYS A 87 7.08 16.20 -5.08
N GLN A 88 7.04 15.24 -4.16
CA GLN A 88 7.91 14.06 -4.23
C GLN A 88 7.65 13.21 -5.49
N LEU A 89 6.37 12.94 -5.80
CA LEU A 89 5.95 12.20 -6.98
C LEU A 89 6.41 12.88 -8.27
N PHE A 90 6.22 14.20 -8.35
CA PHE A 90 6.70 14.99 -9.48
C PHE A 90 8.21 14.82 -9.68
N LYS A 91 8.99 14.94 -8.59
CA LYS A 91 10.46 14.75 -8.62
C LYS A 91 10.86 13.34 -9.05
N ILE A 92 10.26 12.31 -8.45
CA ILE A 92 10.55 10.90 -8.74
C ILE A 92 10.30 10.59 -10.21
N MET A 93 9.10 10.87 -10.71
CA MET A 93 8.73 10.58 -12.09
C MET A 93 9.55 11.39 -13.09
N THR A 94 9.82 12.67 -12.79
CA THR A 94 10.69 13.51 -13.63
C THR A 94 12.09 12.93 -13.75
N SER A 95 12.66 12.46 -12.65
CA SER A 95 14.00 11.84 -12.64
C SER A 95 14.04 10.59 -13.55
N HIS A 96 12.98 9.78 -13.55
CA HIS A 96 12.88 8.62 -14.44
C HIS A 96 12.69 9.00 -15.91
N VAL A 97 11.91 10.04 -16.20
CA VAL A 97 11.78 10.58 -17.56
C VAL A 97 13.11 11.12 -18.08
N GLU A 98 13.84 11.88 -17.26
CA GLU A 98 15.18 12.39 -17.59
C GLU A 98 16.16 11.25 -17.86
N MET A 99 16.13 10.17 -17.05
CA MET A 99 16.94 8.98 -17.29
C MET A 99 16.65 8.31 -18.64
N LEU A 100 15.37 8.14 -19.00
CA LEU A 100 14.97 7.54 -20.29
C LEU A 100 15.43 8.39 -21.47
N VAL A 101 15.31 9.72 -21.35
CA VAL A 101 15.77 10.66 -22.36
C VAL A 101 17.30 10.62 -22.50
N GLU A 102 18.02 10.57 -21.39
CA GLU A 102 19.48 10.48 -21.40
C GLU A 102 19.98 9.17 -22.05
N LYS A 103 19.30 8.04 -21.79
CA LYS A 103 19.58 6.78 -22.50
C LYS A 103 19.36 6.92 -24.01
N MET A 104 18.25 7.53 -24.42
CA MET A 104 17.96 7.80 -25.84
C MET A 104 19.04 8.70 -26.48
N ASN A 105 19.49 9.75 -25.79
CA ASN A 105 20.56 10.63 -26.25
C ASN A 105 21.85 9.85 -26.50
N ARG A 106 22.28 9.04 -25.53
CA ARG A 106 23.53 8.25 -25.65
C ARG A 106 23.47 7.26 -26.81
N GLU A 107 22.30 6.66 -27.07
CA GLU A 107 22.17 5.64 -28.10
C GLU A 107 22.06 6.21 -29.51
N TYR A 108 21.36 7.33 -29.72
CA TYR A 108 20.96 7.75 -31.07
C TYR A 108 21.50 9.10 -31.52
N ARG A 109 21.97 9.96 -30.62
CA ARG A 109 22.34 11.33 -30.99
C ARG A 109 23.43 11.39 -32.07
N ASP A 110 24.47 10.56 -31.96
CA ASP A 110 25.55 10.52 -32.94
C ASP A 110 25.10 9.97 -34.31
N ILE A 111 24.09 9.10 -34.33
CA ILE A 111 23.50 8.60 -35.58
C ILE A 111 22.80 9.75 -36.32
N PHE A 112 22.00 10.55 -35.61
CA PHE A 112 21.34 11.73 -36.19
C PHE A 112 22.35 12.80 -36.61
N LYS A 113 23.43 12.99 -35.85
CA LYS A 113 24.53 13.88 -36.22
C LYS A 113 25.16 13.47 -37.55
N ASN A 114 25.47 12.18 -37.73
CA ASN A 114 26.04 11.66 -38.97
C ASN A 114 25.10 11.79 -40.17
N GLN A 115 23.79 11.87 -39.93
CA GLN A 115 22.76 12.11 -40.96
C GLN A 115 22.46 13.60 -41.20
N LYS A 116 23.20 14.53 -40.58
CA LYS A 116 22.93 15.99 -40.62
C LYS A 116 21.52 16.37 -40.14
N ARG A 117 20.96 15.59 -39.20
CA ARG A 117 19.62 15.78 -38.60
C ARG A 117 19.69 16.02 -37.08
N LEU A 118 20.79 16.61 -36.61
CA LEU A 118 21.03 16.79 -35.17
C LEU A 118 20.00 17.73 -34.53
N ASP A 119 19.68 18.85 -35.20
CA ASP A 119 18.76 19.86 -34.67
C ASP A 119 17.34 19.30 -34.52
N GLU A 120 16.93 18.41 -35.43
CA GLU A 120 15.65 17.69 -35.36
C GLU A 120 15.61 16.79 -34.12
N PHE A 121 16.66 16.01 -33.89
CA PHE A 121 16.77 15.12 -32.73
C PHE A 121 16.78 15.91 -31.42
N ASP A 122 17.63 16.93 -31.30
CA ASP A 122 17.76 17.74 -30.08
C ASP A 122 16.43 18.48 -29.78
N SER A 123 15.71 18.94 -30.81
CA SER A 123 14.37 19.53 -30.66
C SER A 123 13.34 18.51 -30.17
N ARG A 124 13.38 17.28 -30.69
CA ARG A 124 12.47 16.19 -30.28
C ARG A 124 12.71 15.76 -28.83
N VAL A 125 13.97 15.61 -28.44
CA VAL A 125 14.42 15.33 -27.06
C VAL A 125 13.87 16.37 -26.10
N LYS A 126 14.02 17.66 -26.45
CA LYS A 126 13.51 18.77 -25.65
C LYS A 126 11.98 18.73 -25.50
N SER A 127 11.26 18.43 -26.59
CA SER A 127 9.80 18.25 -26.55
C SER A 127 9.40 17.09 -25.62
N PHE A 128 10.05 15.93 -25.71
CA PHE A 128 9.75 14.79 -24.83
C PHE A 128 9.93 15.12 -23.35
N LEU A 129 10.97 15.86 -22.98
CA LEU A 129 11.17 16.30 -21.60
C LEU A 129 10.08 17.27 -21.13
N ILE A 130 9.76 18.29 -21.93
CA ILE A 130 8.74 19.30 -21.59
C ILE A 130 7.36 18.64 -21.48
N ASP A 131 6.97 17.85 -22.48
CA ASP A 131 5.68 17.16 -22.50
C ASP A 131 5.57 16.09 -21.41
N GLY A 132 6.67 15.39 -21.11
CA GLY A 132 6.74 14.44 -20.00
C GLY A 132 6.49 15.12 -18.66
N LYS A 133 7.20 16.21 -18.34
CA LYS A 133 7.05 16.96 -17.09
C LYS A 133 5.64 17.55 -16.95
N ARG A 134 5.14 18.18 -18.02
CA ARG A 134 3.76 18.72 -18.05
C ARG A 134 2.72 17.64 -17.79
N ARG A 135 2.84 16.49 -18.45
CA ARG A 135 1.92 15.36 -18.26
C ARG A 135 1.97 14.82 -16.84
N ILE A 136 3.16 14.72 -16.23
CA ILE A 136 3.30 14.28 -14.83
C ILE A 136 2.49 15.21 -13.92
N ASP A 137 2.65 16.52 -14.05
CA ASP A 137 1.93 17.51 -13.24
C ASP A 137 0.40 17.41 -13.42
N GLU A 138 -0.06 17.39 -14.68
CA GLU A 138 -1.48 17.25 -15.01
C GLU A 138 -2.10 15.97 -14.42
N GLU A 139 -1.41 14.83 -14.54
CA GLU A 139 -1.91 13.55 -14.06
C GLU A 139 -1.87 13.45 -12.52
N ILE A 140 -0.86 14.02 -11.86
CA ILE A 140 -0.82 14.12 -10.38
C ILE A 140 -2.04 14.90 -9.90
N ARG A 141 -2.33 16.05 -10.51
CA ARG A 141 -3.49 16.88 -10.14
C ARG A 141 -4.80 16.12 -10.31
N LYS A 142 -5.00 15.46 -11.46
CA LYS A 142 -6.18 14.63 -11.72
C LYS A 142 -6.33 13.51 -10.70
N VAL A 143 -5.26 12.80 -10.36
CA VAL A 143 -5.32 11.73 -9.37
C VAL A 143 -5.64 12.29 -7.99
N SER A 144 -5.06 13.41 -7.59
CA SER A 144 -5.35 14.08 -6.32
C SER A 144 -6.83 14.46 -6.20
N GLU A 145 -7.40 15.10 -7.22
CA GLU A 145 -8.82 15.51 -7.24
C GLU A 145 -9.75 14.28 -7.22
N ASN A 146 -9.44 13.25 -8.01
CA ASN A 146 -10.21 12.02 -8.05
C ASN A 146 -10.16 11.25 -6.73
N LEU A 147 -9.00 11.24 -6.07
CA LEU A 147 -8.84 10.66 -4.74
C LEU A 147 -9.67 11.43 -3.72
N GLY A 148 -9.56 12.77 -3.69
CA GLY A 148 -10.36 13.61 -2.79
C GLY A 148 -11.85 13.30 -2.89
N LYS A 149 -12.41 13.35 -4.11
CA LYS A 149 -13.82 13.02 -4.35
C LYS A 149 -14.21 11.61 -3.90
N ALA A 150 -13.36 10.62 -4.17
CA ALA A 150 -13.62 9.24 -3.78
C ALA A 150 -13.58 9.04 -2.25
N LEU A 151 -12.72 9.78 -1.55
CA LEU A 151 -12.61 9.72 -0.09
C LEU A 151 -13.75 10.49 0.58
N ASP A 152 -14.11 11.66 0.06
CA ASP A 152 -15.18 12.50 0.63
C ASP A 152 -16.58 11.88 0.46
N SER A 153 -16.79 11.09 -0.60
CA SER A 153 -18.04 10.36 -0.82
C SER A 153 -18.13 9.02 -0.07
N SER A 154 -17.05 8.62 0.60
CA SER A 154 -17.01 7.36 1.35
C SER A 154 -17.74 7.52 2.69
N SER A 155 -18.72 6.66 2.97
CA SER A 155 -19.35 6.56 4.30
C SER A 155 -18.43 5.93 5.37
N LYS A 156 -17.18 5.62 5.00
CA LYS A 156 -16.20 4.95 5.86
C LYS A 156 -15.57 5.92 6.83
N ILE A 157 -15.23 5.42 8.01
CA ILE A 157 -14.56 6.18 9.07
C ILE A 157 -13.18 6.61 8.55
N LYS A 158 -12.75 7.85 8.81
CA LYS A 158 -11.40 8.26 8.35
C LYS A 158 -10.32 7.49 9.13
N PRO A 159 -9.17 7.15 8.52
CA PRO A 159 -8.10 6.41 9.21
C PRO A 159 -7.70 7.01 10.55
N GLY A 160 -7.58 8.33 10.66
CA GLY A 160 -7.26 9.01 11.91
C GLY A 160 -8.34 8.91 12.99
N GLU A 161 -9.61 8.84 12.60
CA GLU A 161 -10.72 8.59 13.54
C GLU A 161 -10.74 7.12 13.96
N LEU A 162 -10.55 6.21 13.01
CA LEU A 162 -10.43 4.78 13.28
C LEU A 162 -9.25 4.48 14.22
N ALA A 163 -8.12 5.16 14.02
CA ALA A 163 -6.95 5.06 14.88
C ALA A 163 -7.28 5.48 16.32
N LYS A 164 -8.01 6.59 16.49
CA LYS A 164 -8.47 7.06 17.81
C LYS A 164 -9.39 6.04 18.50
N ILE A 165 -10.35 5.47 17.77
CA ILE A 165 -11.29 4.47 18.32
C ILE A 165 -10.53 3.30 18.96
N TYR A 166 -9.48 2.80 18.31
CA TYR A 166 -8.73 1.64 18.78
C TYR A 166 -7.46 1.99 19.59
N SER A 167 -7.27 3.27 19.94
CA SER A 167 -6.06 3.75 20.63
C SER A 167 -4.76 3.37 19.88
N LEU A 168 -4.78 3.50 18.56
CA LEU A 168 -3.66 3.27 17.65
C LEU A 168 -3.25 4.57 16.95
N ASP A 169 -2.11 4.54 16.27
CA ASP A 169 -1.76 5.56 15.29
C ASP A 169 -2.06 5.08 13.85
N GLU A 170 -2.23 6.02 12.91
CA GLU A 170 -2.55 5.70 11.51
C GLU A 170 -1.48 4.82 10.83
N SER A 171 -0.21 4.97 11.21
CA SER A 171 0.87 4.18 10.61
C SER A 171 0.82 2.72 11.07
N THR A 172 0.45 2.46 12.32
CA THR A 172 0.14 1.10 12.81
C THR A 172 -1.01 0.47 12.03
N LEU A 173 -2.09 1.22 11.75
CA LEU A 173 -3.22 0.70 10.97
C LEU A 173 -2.81 0.29 9.55
N ILE A 174 -1.95 1.07 8.90
CA ILE A 174 -1.44 0.77 7.54
C ILE A 174 -0.54 -0.46 7.56
N ASP A 175 0.42 -0.51 8.49
CA ASP A 175 1.39 -1.60 8.61
C ASP A 175 0.73 -2.92 8.95
N LEU A 176 -0.25 -2.91 9.86
CA LEU A 176 -1.06 -4.08 10.19
C LEU A 176 -2.09 -4.42 9.12
N LYS A 177 -2.26 -3.58 8.09
CA LYS A 177 -3.35 -3.70 7.11
C LYS A 177 -4.72 -3.84 7.81
N ALA A 178 -4.91 -3.08 8.89
CA ALA A 178 -6.05 -3.21 9.79
C ALA A 178 -7.25 -2.31 9.40
N ILE A 179 -7.05 -1.31 8.53
CA ILE A 179 -8.12 -0.39 8.12
C ILE A 179 -9.32 -1.15 7.56
N GLU A 180 -9.13 -1.98 6.54
CA GLU A 180 -10.23 -2.73 5.92
C GLU A 180 -10.94 -3.70 6.90
N PRO A 181 -10.21 -4.54 7.67
CA PRO A 181 -10.81 -5.36 8.72
C PRO A 181 -11.68 -4.58 9.72
N LEU A 182 -11.15 -3.48 10.27
CA LEU A 182 -11.84 -2.71 11.29
C LEU A 182 -13.04 -1.96 10.72
N GLN A 183 -12.94 -1.41 9.50
CA GLN A 183 -14.09 -0.82 8.80
C GLN A 183 -15.22 -1.82 8.63
N PHE A 184 -14.89 -3.05 8.19
CA PHE A 184 -15.90 -4.09 8.01
C PHE A 184 -16.60 -4.46 9.32
N ILE A 185 -15.86 -4.53 10.43
CA ILE A 185 -16.43 -4.81 11.75
C ILE A 185 -17.40 -3.68 12.14
N HIS A 186 -17.00 -2.41 11.97
CA HIS A 186 -17.88 -1.27 12.23
C HIS A 186 -19.16 -1.31 11.37
N GLU A 187 -19.01 -1.43 10.04
CA GLU A 187 -20.13 -1.48 9.10
C GLU A 187 -21.11 -2.63 9.43
N PHE A 188 -20.59 -3.77 9.88
CA PHE A 188 -21.41 -4.91 10.29
C PHE A 188 -22.25 -4.60 11.52
N PHE A 189 -21.64 -4.08 12.59
CA PHE A 189 -22.34 -3.81 13.85
C PHE A 189 -23.26 -2.58 13.81
N GLU A 190 -22.95 -1.57 12.99
CA GLU A 190 -23.85 -0.45 12.73
C GLU A 190 -25.19 -0.90 12.12
N GLY A 191 -25.22 -2.04 11.41
CA GLY A 191 -26.44 -2.63 10.87
C GLY A 191 -27.42 -3.16 11.91
N PHE A 192 -27.02 -3.31 13.18
CA PHE A 192 -27.83 -3.86 14.28
C PHE A 192 -28.40 -2.76 15.19
N GLN A 193 -28.88 -1.64 14.63
CA GLN A 193 -29.44 -0.54 15.42
C GLN A 193 -30.54 -1.04 16.37
N GLY A 194 -30.33 -0.85 17.68
CA GLY A 194 -31.29 -1.21 18.73
C GLY A 194 -31.14 -2.61 19.32
N ASP A 195 -30.27 -3.47 18.78
CA ASP A 195 -29.97 -4.77 19.39
C ASP A 195 -28.97 -4.61 20.54
N HIS A 196 -29.44 -4.87 21.77
CA HIS A 196 -28.63 -4.74 22.97
C HIS A 196 -27.45 -5.72 23.01
N ASN A 197 -27.64 -6.95 22.53
CA ASN A 197 -26.60 -7.98 22.54
C ASN A 197 -25.52 -7.66 21.50
N ALA A 198 -25.92 -7.19 20.31
CA ALA A 198 -24.97 -6.76 19.28
C ALA A 198 -24.14 -5.55 19.75
N LYS A 199 -24.79 -4.61 20.48
CA LYS A 199 -24.09 -3.47 21.08
C LYS A 199 -23.05 -3.90 22.11
N ILE A 200 -23.41 -4.77 23.05
CA ILE A 200 -22.47 -5.31 24.06
C ILE A 200 -21.31 -6.03 23.38
N ALA A 201 -21.60 -6.88 22.38
CA ALA A 201 -20.56 -7.58 21.63
C ALA A 201 -19.60 -6.60 20.94
N PHE A 202 -20.11 -5.54 20.33
CA PHE A 202 -19.27 -4.56 19.64
C PHE A 202 -18.40 -3.73 20.58
N GLU A 203 -18.96 -3.25 21.70
CA GLU A 203 -18.20 -2.53 22.73
C GLU A 203 -17.11 -3.43 23.33
N GLY A 204 -17.42 -4.71 23.55
CA GLY A 204 -16.45 -5.71 24.00
C GLY A 204 -15.34 -5.98 22.98
N LEU A 205 -15.65 -6.08 21.68
CA LEU A 205 -14.63 -6.18 20.62
C LEU A 205 -13.68 -4.98 20.63
N GLN A 206 -14.23 -3.77 20.75
CA GLN A 206 -13.44 -2.54 20.79
C GLN A 206 -12.48 -2.53 21.98
N GLU A 207 -12.99 -2.81 23.18
CA GLU A 207 -12.17 -2.84 24.39
C GLU A 207 -11.12 -3.95 24.34
N GLY A 208 -11.48 -5.15 23.85
CA GLY A 208 -10.54 -6.26 23.66
C GLY A 208 -9.37 -5.89 22.74
N ILE A 209 -9.64 -5.17 21.64
CA ILE A 209 -8.60 -4.68 20.73
C ILE A 209 -7.74 -3.59 21.39
N ILE A 210 -8.35 -2.65 22.14
CA ILE A 210 -7.63 -1.60 22.88
C ILE A 210 -6.71 -2.18 23.97
N ILE A 211 -7.14 -3.23 24.65
CA ILE A 211 -6.30 -3.93 25.64
C ILE A 211 -5.13 -4.62 24.92
N CYS A 212 -5.42 -5.35 23.84
CA CYS A 212 -4.40 -6.07 23.07
C CYS A 212 -3.38 -5.13 22.42
N SER A 213 -3.77 -3.92 22.03
CA SER A 213 -2.84 -2.94 21.43
C SER A 213 -1.74 -2.49 22.38
N LYS A 214 -1.93 -2.67 23.69
CA LYS A 214 -0.93 -2.37 24.72
C LYS A 214 0.05 -3.53 24.96
N PHE A 215 -0.17 -4.70 24.36
CA PHE A 215 0.71 -5.86 24.55
C PHE A 215 2.14 -5.54 24.07
N GLY A 216 3.12 -5.96 24.87
CA GLY A 216 4.54 -5.71 24.59
C GLY A 216 5.02 -4.27 24.82
N THR A 217 4.13 -3.32 25.16
CA THR A 217 4.51 -1.94 25.51
C THR A 217 4.79 -1.77 27.01
N GLN A 218 4.18 -2.61 27.86
CA GLN A 218 4.25 -2.55 29.32
C GLN A 218 5.35 -3.44 29.91
N VAL A 219 6.44 -3.66 29.17
CA VAL A 219 7.53 -4.54 29.63
C VAL A 219 8.35 -3.83 30.70
N GLU A 220 8.21 -4.26 31.94
CA GLU A 220 9.06 -3.80 33.04
C GLU A 220 10.51 -4.25 32.79
N ILE A 221 11.41 -3.29 32.74
CA ILE A 221 12.86 -3.52 32.71
C ILE A 221 13.46 -2.77 33.87
N ASP A 222 14.33 -3.46 34.61
CA ASP A 222 15.15 -2.87 35.65
C ASP A 222 15.82 -1.58 35.12
N PRO A 223 15.54 -0.42 35.75
CA PRO A 223 16.07 0.88 35.34
C PRO A 223 17.60 0.88 35.19
N THR A 224 18.30 0.07 35.98
CA THR A 224 19.77 -0.05 35.96
C THR A 224 20.29 -0.76 34.70
N GLN A 225 19.49 -1.63 34.08
CA GLN A 225 19.84 -2.44 32.91
C GLN A 225 19.34 -1.85 31.58
N ASN A 226 18.54 -0.78 31.62
CA ASN A 226 17.85 -0.21 30.47
C ASN A 226 18.78 0.28 29.34
N LYS A 227 20.05 0.58 29.64
CA LYS A 227 21.06 0.99 28.63
C LYS A 227 21.74 -0.19 27.92
N THR A 228 21.58 -1.42 28.42
CA THR A 228 22.23 -2.59 27.83
C THR A 228 21.65 -2.92 26.45
N GLU A 229 22.45 -3.56 25.61
CA GLU A 229 21.96 -4.05 24.32
C GLU A 229 20.90 -5.15 24.51
N ALA A 230 21.07 -6.02 25.52
CA ALA A 230 20.13 -7.07 25.85
C ALA A 230 18.74 -6.52 26.21
N ALA A 231 18.66 -5.50 27.08
CA ALA A 231 17.40 -4.85 27.43
C ALA A 231 16.73 -4.17 26.22
N ARG A 232 17.53 -3.50 25.37
CA ARG A 232 17.02 -2.90 24.12
C ARG A 232 16.49 -3.95 23.15
N ARG A 233 17.19 -5.08 22.98
CA ARG A 233 16.73 -6.21 22.16
C ARG A 233 15.46 -6.83 22.73
N PHE A 234 15.36 -6.97 24.05
CA PHE A 234 14.17 -7.49 24.72
C PHE A 234 12.94 -6.59 24.48
N LYS A 235 13.01 -5.29 24.79
CA LYS A 235 11.92 -4.32 24.49
C LYS A 235 11.45 -4.43 23.04
N LYS A 236 12.41 -4.46 22.12
CA LYS A 236 12.15 -4.52 20.68
C LYS A 236 11.44 -5.82 20.29
N ARG A 237 11.83 -6.96 20.86
CA ARG A 237 11.18 -8.25 20.62
C ARG A 237 9.78 -8.26 21.20
N SER A 238 9.59 -7.83 22.44
CA SER A 238 8.28 -7.81 23.09
C SER A 238 7.28 -6.94 22.34
N LEU A 239 7.69 -5.77 21.85
CA LEU A 239 6.84 -4.91 21.03
C LEU A 239 6.44 -5.57 19.70
N VAL A 240 7.37 -6.25 19.04
CA VAL A 240 7.06 -6.99 17.79
C VAL A 240 6.07 -8.12 18.06
N VAL A 241 6.30 -8.88 19.13
CA VAL A 241 5.45 -10.00 19.54
C VAL A 241 4.04 -9.50 19.87
N GLY A 242 3.90 -8.45 20.69
CA GLY A 242 2.60 -7.81 20.96
C GLY A 242 1.89 -7.27 19.72
N THR A 243 2.64 -6.66 18.78
CA THR A 243 2.08 -6.19 17.50
C THR A 243 1.55 -7.34 16.65
N LEU A 244 2.21 -8.50 16.65
CA LEU A 244 1.75 -9.71 15.96
C LEU A 244 0.50 -10.30 16.62
N ALA A 245 0.41 -10.27 17.95
CA ALA A 245 -0.80 -10.66 18.67
C ALA A 245 -2.00 -9.77 18.31
N LEU A 246 -1.81 -8.45 18.32
CA LEU A 246 -2.85 -7.49 17.88
C LEU A 246 -3.31 -7.78 16.45
N LYS A 247 -2.36 -8.03 15.54
CA LYS A 247 -2.68 -8.40 14.15
C LYS A 247 -3.51 -9.69 14.09
N SER A 248 -3.08 -10.72 14.80
CA SER A 248 -3.79 -12.01 14.90
C SER A 248 -5.21 -11.84 15.42
N LEU A 249 -5.39 -11.01 16.45
CA LEU A 249 -6.69 -10.69 17.02
C LEU A 249 -7.61 -10.01 16.01
N ILE A 250 -7.14 -8.93 15.36
CA ILE A 250 -7.94 -8.20 14.36
C ILE A 250 -8.34 -9.11 13.19
N ASP A 251 -7.41 -9.93 12.68
CA ASP A 251 -7.69 -10.86 11.58
C ASP A 251 -8.69 -11.95 12.00
N SER A 252 -8.56 -12.48 13.21
CA SER A 252 -9.46 -13.49 13.74
C SER A 252 -10.87 -12.92 13.91
N ILE A 253 -11.01 -11.75 14.53
CA ILE A 253 -12.31 -11.07 14.66
C ILE A 253 -12.89 -10.80 13.28
N TYR A 254 -12.11 -10.32 12.32
CA TYR A 254 -12.58 -10.07 10.96
C TYR A 254 -13.15 -11.32 10.28
N ILE A 255 -12.42 -12.43 10.33
CA ILE A 255 -12.89 -13.72 9.77
C ILE A 255 -14.17 -14.18 10.47
N LEU A 256 -14.21 -14.08 11.81
CA LEU A 256 -15.38 -14.47 12.60
C LEU A 256 -16.60 -13.59 12.31
N THR A 257 -16.41 -12.29 12.12
CA THR A 257 -17.48 -11.35 11.71
C THR A 257 -17.99 -11.66 10.30
N GLN A 258 -17.12 -12.08 9.38
CA GLN A 258 -17.55 -12.56 8.06
C GLN A 258 -18.46 -13.79 8.18
N GLN A 259 -18.17 -14.71 9.12
CA GLN A 259 -19.05 -15.85 9.40
C GLN A 259 -20.38 -15.41 10.05
N LEU A 260 -20.35 -14.45 10.97
CA LEU A 260 -21.57 -13.91 11.58
C LEU A 260 -22.54 -13.30 10.55
N LYS A 261 -22.00 -12.65 9.53
CA LYS A 261 -22.77 -12.07 8.42
C LYS A 261 -23.53 -13.12 7.60
N LEU A 262 -23.11 -14.38 7.63
CA LEU A 262 -23.80 -15.46 6.95
C LEU A 262 -24.99 -15.98 7.79
N PRO A 263 -26.09 -16.39 7.13
CA PRO A 263 -27.16 -17.13 7.81
C PRO A 263 -26.58 -18.37 8.50
N VAL A 264 -27.11 -18.74 9.67
CA VAL A 264 -26.58 -19.84 10.51
C VAL A 264 -26.28 -21.12 9.71
N LYS A 265 -27.20 -21.54 8.83
CA LYS A 265 -27.05 -22.75 7.99
C LYS A 265 -25.91 -22.70 6.96
N LYS A 266 -25.38 -21.51 6.67
CA LYS A 266 -24.29 -21.27 5.70
C LYS A 266 -22.97 -20.93 6.37
N ARG A 267 -22.93 -20.88 7.70
CA ARG A 267 -21.70 -20.66 8.45
C ARG A 267 -20.81 -21.88 8.30
N ASN A 268 -19.50 -21.66 8.29
CA ASN A 268 -18.53 -22.73 8.27
C ASN A 268 -17.99 -22.94 9.68
N ASP A 269 -18.55 -23.94 10.38
CA ASP A 269 -18.19 -24.26 11.76
C ASP A 269 -16.71 -24.64 11.92
N GLU A 270 -16.12 -25.30 10.91
CA GLU A 270 -14.70 -25.64 10.92
C GLU A 270 -13.83 -24.37 10.90
N VAL A 271 -14.18 -23.38 10.07
CA VAL A 271 -13.50 -22.08 10.04
C VAL A 271 -13.67 -21.35 11.37
N ILE A 272 -14.87 -21.36 11.95
CA ILE A 272 -15.16 -20.72 13.24
C ILE A 272 -14.28 -21.33 14.33
N VAL A 273 -14.32 -22.65 14.51
CA VAL A 273 -13.58 -23.37 15.56
C VAL A 273 -12.07 -23.21 15.37
N LYS A 274 -11.56 -23.37 14.13
CA LYS A 274 -10.12 -23.19 13.85
C LYS A 274 -9.66 -21.77 14.14
N THR A 275 -10.44 -20.76 13.76
CA THR A 275 -10.09 -19.36 14.00
C THR A 275 -10.09 -19.05 15.48
N TYR A 276 -11.10 -19.52 16.23
CA TYR A 276 -11.17 -19.37 17.67
C TYR A 276 -9.99 -20.04 18.41
N ASN A 277 -9.67 -21.30 18.06
CA ASN A 277 -8.56 -22.02 18.66
C ASN A 277 -7.21 -21.33 18.39
N ARG A 278 -6.99 -20.92 17.14
CA ARG A 278 -5.77 -20.20 16.75
C ARG A 278 -5.65 -18.85 17.46
N LEU A 279 -6.77 -18.14 17.64
CA LEU A 279 -6.79 -16.89 18.39
C LEU A 279 -6.32 -17.11 19.83
N ASN A 280 -6.93 -18.09 20.52
CA ASN A 280 -6.54 -18.45 21.88
C ASN A 280 -5.05 -18.82 21.95
N GLU A 281 -4.56 -19.67 21.06
CA GLU A 281 -3.14 -20.03 21.00
C GLU A 281 -2.24 -18.81 20.80
N SER A 282 -2.61 -17.89 19.91
CA SER A 282 -1.82 -16.69 19.61
C SER A 282 -1.75 -15.69 20.78
N LEU A 283 -2.68 -15.80 21.73
CA LEU A 283 -2.77 -14.92 22.88
C LEU A 283 -2.24 -15.56 24.18
N ARG A 284 -2.05 -16.88 24.29
CA ARG A 284 -1.77 -17.58 25.57
C ARG A 284 -0.66 -17.00 26.47
N GLU A 285 0.36 -16.35 25.91
CA GLU A 285 1.57 -15.95 26.64
C GLU A 285 1.58 -14.50 27.15
N TYR A 286 0.46 -13.75 27.02
CA TYR A 286 0.44 -12.33 27.44
C TYR A 286 -0.32 -12.09 28.73
N ASP A 287 0.23 -11.19 29.55
CA ASP A 287 -0.48 -10.66 30.71
C ASP A 287 -1.68 -9.81 30.24
N GLY A 288 -2.87 -10.13 30.75
CA GLY A 288 -4.13 -9.47 30.39
C GLY A 288 -4.95 -10.16 29.30
N VAL A 289 -4.55 -11.35 28.86
CA VAL A 289 -5.30 -12.14 27.86
C VAL A 289 -6.67 -12.55 28.34
N GLU A 290 -6.81 -12.90 29.62
CA GLU A 290 -8.11 -13.18 30.23
C GLU A 290 -9.05 -11.99 30.03
N LYS A 291 -8.57 -10.76 30.27
CA LYS A 291 -9.37 -9.54 30.04
C LYS A 291 -9.72 -9.36 28.57
N VAL A 292 -8.82 -9.67 27.63
CA VAL A 292 -9.13 -9.63 26.20
C VAL A 292 -10.24 -10.63 25.88
N LEU A 293 -10.10 -11.90 26.29
CA LEU A 293 -11.07 -12.95 25.99
C LEU A 293 -12.42 -12.71 26.67
N ASP A 294 -12.43 -12.17 27.90
CA ASP A 294 -13.65 -11.81 28.63
C ASP A 294 -14.45 -10.73 27.88
N ASN A 295 -13.76 -9.71 27.35
CA ASN A 295 -14.39 -8.67 26.54
C ASN A 295 -14.94 -9.23 25.21
N LEU A 296 -14.36 -10.30 24.67
CA LEU A 296 -14.82 -10.94 23.43
C LEU A 296 -15.95 -11.96 23.65
N LYS A 297 -16.32 -12.27 24.90
CA LYS A 297 -17.27 -13.33 25.23
C LYS A 297 -18.64 -13.16 24.58
N ALA A 298 -19.19 -11.95 24.64
CA ALA A 298 -20.48 -11.64 24.02
C ALA A 298 -20.45 -11.83 22.49
N PHE A 299 -19.32 -11.48 21.85
CA PHE A 299 -19.12 -11.72 20.42
C PHE A 299 -19.05 -13.21 20.09
N PHE A 300 -18.32 -14.00 20.87
CA PHE A 300 -18.23 -15.45 20.68
C PHE A 300 -19.58 -16.16 20.88
N GLN A 301 -20.41 -15.70 21.81
CA GLN A 301 -21.76 -16.21 22.01
C GLN A 301 -22.67 -16.02 20.79
N MET A 302 -22.51 -14.92 20.03
CA MET A 302 -23.25 -14.72 18.76
C MET A 302 -22.89 -15.76 17.68
N LEU A 303 -21.72 -16.37 17.80
CA LEU A 303 -21.24 -17.47 16.96
C LEU A 303 -21.55 -18.86 17.54
N SER A 304 -22.26 -18.92 18.68
CA SER A 304 -22.52 -20.17 19.42
C SER A 304 -21.25 -20.86 19.89
N ILE A 305 -20.18 -20.09 20.13
CA ILE A 305 -18.96 -20.54 20.79
C ILE A 305 -19.15 -20.31 22.30
N ASN A 306 -18.94 -21.36 23.09
CA ASN A 306 -19.05 -21.34 24.55
C ASN A 306 -17.68 -21.22 25.21
#